data_AF-A0A1E4HP73-F1
#
_entry.id   AF-A0A1E4HP73-F1
#
_cell.length_a   1.000
_cell.length_b   1.000
_cell.length_c   1.000
_cell.angle_alpha   90.00
_cell.angle_beta   90.00
_cell.angle_gamma   90.00
#
_symmetry.space_group_name_H-M   'P 1'
#
loop_
_entity.id
_entity.type
_entity.pdbx_description
1 polymer ?
#
loop_
_entity_poly.entity_id
_entity_poly.type
_entity_poly.pdbx_seq_one_letter_code
_entity_poly.pdbx_strand_id
1 'polypeptide(L)'
;VIKTGYTAVKKIKPGIVESAMNRMLPEFADALEPFYGEYKATGGSDFGAFLTARSDAAADALLNVTDERAQHTSSDAAKKVYAKLRPNGKKNVEEALPRLGQLIDRHASV
;
A
#
# COMPACT_ATOMS: atom_id res chain seq x y z
N VAL A 1 1.36 11.95 -12.22
CA VAL A 1 1.32 12.39 -10.80
C VAL A 1 2.29 11.63 -9.89
N ILE A 2 2.40 10.30 -10.00
CA ILE A 2 3.30 9.48 -9.16
C ILE A 2 4.75 9.98 -9.16
N LYS A 3 5.36 10.19 -10.34
CA LYS A 3 6.76 10.65 -10.46
C LYS A 3 7.01 11.99 -9.77
N THR A 4 6.08 12.92 -9.92
CA THR A 4 6.15 14.25 -9.29
C THR A 4 6.02 14.12 -7.76
N GLY A 5 5.09 13.30 -7.28
CA GLY A 5 4.93 12.99 -5.86
C GLY A 5 6.16 12.36 -5.24
N TYR A 6 6.70 11.34 -5.88
CA TYR A 6 7.92 10.65 -5.46
C TYR A 6 9.10 11.62 -5.34
N THR A 7 9.26 12.52 -6.32
CA THR A 7 10.30 13.56 -6.29
C THR A 7 10.09 14.53 -5.12
N ALA A 8 8.86 14.94 -4.86
CA ALA A 8 8.54 15.82 -3.74
C ALA A 8 8.84 15.17 -2.38
N VAL A 9 8.49 13.89 -2.21
CA VAL A 9 8.78 13.12 -1.01
C VAL A 9 10.30 13.02 -0.77
N LYS A 10 11.10 12.69 -1.80
CA LYS A 10 12.58 12.60 -1.65
C LYS A 10 13.23 13.91 -1.21
N LYS A 11 12.64 15.06 -1.54
CA LYS A 11 13.15 16.38 -1.13
C LYS A 11 12.93 16.67 0.35
N ILE A 12 12.02 15.97 1.03
CA ILE A 12 11.79 16.15 2.47
C ILE A 12 13.01 15.67 3.26
N LYS A 13 13.49 14.46 2.95
CA LYS A 13 14.69 13.88 3.56
C LYS A 13 15.26 12.76 2.69
N PRO A 14 16.59 12.68 2.49
CA PRO A 14 17.22 11.52 1.86
C PRO A 14 16.85 10.21 2.57
N GLY A 15 16.57 9.15 1.80
CA GLY A 15 16.19 7.84 2.34
C GLY A 15 14.78 7.74 2.93
N ILE A 16 13.97 8.80 2.89
CA ILE A 16 12.64 8.81 3.52
C ILE A 16 11.71 7.72 2.97
N VAL A 17 11.77 7.40 1.68
CA VAL A 17 10.89 6.40 1.05
C VAL A 17 11.20 5.00 1.58
N GLU A 18 12.47 4.62 1.58
CA GLU A 18 12.92 3.32 2.09
C GLU A 18 12.61 3.18 3.59
N SER A 19 12.93 4.21 4.38
CA SER A 19 12.63 4.21 5.80
C SER A 19 11.13 4.14 6.08
N ALA A 20 10.30 4.85 5.32
CA ALA A 20 8.84 4.77 5.45
C ALA A 20 8.34 3.38 5.07
N MET A 21 8.83 2.81 3.97
CA MET A 21 8.41 1.46 3.56
C MET A 21 8.75 0.41 4.61
N ASN A 22 9.98 0.39 5.13
CA ASN A 22 10.38 -0.58 6.15
C ASN A 22 9.53 -0.48 7.43
N ARG A 23 9.06 0.73 7.77
CA ARG A 23 8.17 0.96 8.92
C ARG A 23 6.72 0.57 8.64
N MET A 24 6.23 0.77 7.42
CA MET A 24 4.84 0.51 7.04
C MET A 24 4.62 -0.95 6.66
N LEU A 25 5.67 -1.70 6.32
CA LEU A 25 5.54 -3.06 5.81
C LEU A 25 4.76 -4.00 6.74
N PRO A 26 4.98 -4.00 8.08
CA PRO A 26 4.17 -4.84 8.98
C PRO A 26 2.69 -4.47 8.96
N GLU A 27 2.36 -3.17 9.01
CA GLU A 27 0.98 -2.69 8.98
C GLU A 27 0.28 -3.00 7.65
N PHE A 28 1.00 -2.96 6.53
CA PHE A 28 0.47 -3.41 5.25
C PHE A 28 0.22 -4.92 5.21
N ALA A 29 1.09 -5.71 5.85
CA ALA A 29 0.87 -7.15 5.96
C ALA A 29 -0.39 -7.43 6.81
N ASP A 30 -0.51 -6.79 7.97
CA ASP A 30 -1.70 -6.89 8.83
C ASP A 30 -2.99 -6.49 8.09
N ALA A 31 -2.93 -5.43 7.28
CA ALA A 31 -4.06 -4.97 6.47
C ALA A 31 -4.48 -5.98 5.37
N LEU A 32 -3.53 -6.77 4.85
CA LEU A 32 -3.78 -7.79 3.83
C LEU A 32 -4.09 -9.17 4.42
N GLU A 33 -3.79 -9.42 5.69
CA GLU A 33 -3.99 -10.71 6.36
C GLU A 33 -5.43 -11.24 6.22
N PRO A 34 -6.50 -10.44 6.40
CA PRO A 34 -7.87 -10.93 6.22
C PRO A 34 -8.16 -11.39 4.79
N PHE A 35 -7.62 -10.68 3.79
CA PHE A 35 -7.76 -11.05 2.38
C PHE A 35 -7.00 -12.35 2.08
N TYR A 36 -5.81 -12.51 2.66
CA TYR A 36 -5.01 -13.71 2.49
C TYR A 36 -5.69 -14.92 3.15
N GLY A 37 -6.21 -14.75 4.37
CA GLY A 37 -7.00 -15.78 5.06
C GLY A 37 -8.24 -16.21 4.26
N GLU A 38 -9.00 -15.25 3.73
CA GLU A 38 -10.16 -15.55 2.86
C GLU A 38 -9.72 -16.30 1.60
N TYR A 39 -8.67 -15.85 0.92
CA TYR A 39 -8.09 -16.54 -0.25
C TYR A 39 -7.70 -17.98 0.07
N LYS A 40 -7.05 -18.23 1.22
CA LYS A 40 -6.68 -19.59 1.65
C LYS A 40 -7.90 -20.46 1.96
N ALA A 41 -8.99 -19.88 2.45
CA ALA A 41 -10.21 -20.60 2.80
C ALA A 41 -11.10 -20.90 1.58
N THR A 42 -11.23 -19.96 0.64
CA THR A 42 -12.11 -20.09 -0.53
C THR A 42 -11.42 -20.66 -1.76
N GLY A 43 -10.08 -20.58 -1.80
CA GLY A 43 -9.29 -20.84 -2.99
C GLY A 43 -9.36 -19.70 -4.01
N GLY A 44 -8.62 -19.87 -5.11
CA GLY A 44 -8.46 -18.93 -6.21
C GLY A 44 -7.30 -19.39 -7.11
N SER A 45 -7.08 -18.70 -8.23
CA SER A 45 -5.91 -18.99 -9.09
C SER A 45 -4.60 -18.62 -8.40
N ASP A 46 -4.57 -17.39 -7.88
CA ASP A 46 -3.47 -16.76 -7.17
C ASP A 46 -4.00 -15.57 -6.36
N PHE A 47 -3.23 -15.14 -5.37
CA PHE A 47 -3.61 -14.03 -4.50
C PHE A 47 -3.67 -12.69 -5.24
N GLY A 48 -2.89 -12.51 -6.32
CA GLY A 48 -2.97 -11.34 -7.19
C GLY A 48 -4.34 -11.19 -7.86
N ALA A 49 -4.86 -12.27 -8.44
CA ALA A 49 -6.20 -12.33 -9.00
C ALA A 49 -7.27 -12.14 -7.92
N PHE A 50 -7.06 -12.71 -6.73
CA PHE A 50 -7.96 -12.57 -5.59
C PHE A 50 -8.09 -11.11 -5.13
N LEU A 51 -6.98 -10.40 -4.98
CA LEU A 51 -6.95 -8.96 -4.66
C LEU A 51 -7.56 -8.12 -5.78
N THR A 52 -7.32 -8.48 -7.04
CA THR A 52 -7.91 -7.77 -8.20
C THR A 52 -9.43 -7.84 -8.20
N ALA A 53 -10.01 -9.00 -7.87
CA ALA A 53 -11.46 -9.15 -7.76
C ALA A 53 -12.06 -8.37 -6.57
N ARG A 54 -11.24 -7.95 -5.60
CA ARG A 54 -11.61 -7.16 -4.40
C ARG A 54 -10.88 -5.81 -4.37
N SER A 55 -10.57 -5.26 -5.55
CA SER A 55 -9.61 -4.17 -5.69
C SER A 55 -9.93 -2.95 -4.84
N ASP A 56 -11.21 -2.57 -4.79
CA ASP A 56 -11.72 -1.43 -4.02
C ASP A 56 -11.39 -1.58 -2.51
N ALA A 57 -11.79 -2.71 -1.93
CA ALA A 57 -11.58 -3.00 -0.51
C ALA A 57 -10.10 -3.21 -0.16
N ALA A 58 -9.35 -3.92 -1.01
CA ALA A 58 -7.92 -4.14 -0.80
C ALA A 58 -7.12 -2.84 -0.90
N ALA A 59 -7.47 -1.95 -1.85
CA ALA A 59 -6.82 -0.67 -1.98
C ALA A 59 -7.13 0.25 -0.80
N ASP A 60 -8.37 0.29 -0.31
CA ASP A 60 -8.73 1.08 0.87
C ASP A 60 -8.04 0.56 2.14
N ALA A 61 -7.95 -0.76 2.33
CA ALA A 61 -7.22 -1.35 3.45
C ALA A 61 -5.74 -0.90 3.48
N LEU A 62 -5.05 -0.94 2.33
CA LEU A 62 -3.67 -0.45 2.21
C LEU A 62 -3.58 1.07 2.41
N LEU A 63 -4.49 1.85 1.83
CA LEU A 63 -4.42 3.31 1.95
C LEU A 63 -4.68 3.79 3.38
N ASN A 64 -5.52 3.10 4.14
CA ASN A 64 -5.79 3.42 5.55
C ASN A 64 -4.50 3.46 6.39
N VAL A 65 -3.56 2.54 6.16
CA VAL A 65 -2.23 2.56 6.82
C VAL A 65 -1.52 3.90 6.59
N THR A 66 -1.54 4.41 5.36
CA THR A 66 -0.91 5.69 5.04
C THR A 66 -1.73 6.90 5.49
N ASP A 67 -3.07 6.78 5.50
CA ASP A 67 -3.97 7.81 6.02
C ASP A 67 -3.74 8.03 7.52
N GLU A 68 -3.69 6.97 8.31
CA GLU A 68 -3.40 7.02 9.76
C GLU A 68 -2.04 7.67 10.03
N ARG A 69 -1.00 7.26 9.30
CA ARG A 69 0.34 7.84 9.45
C ARG A 69 0.38 9.33 9.10
N ALA A 70 -0.38 9.75 8.08
CA ALA A 70 -0.50 11.16 7.74
C ALA A 70 -1.25 11.96 8.81
N GLN A 71 -2.22 11.36 9.50
CA GLN A 71 -2.91 12.00 10.63
C GLN A 71 -1.97 12.19 11.83
N HIS A 72 -1.13 11.19 12.13
CA HIS A 72 -0.28 11.17 13.32
C HIS A 72 1.11 11.79 13.16
N THR A 73 1.57 12.07 11.93
CA THR A 73 2.90 12.67 11.73
C THR A 73 2.99 14.09 12.30
N SER A 74 4.15 14.47 12.83
CA SER A 74 4.44 15.85 13.24
C SER A 74 4.99 16.71 12.08
N SER A 75 5.24 16.12 10.91
CA SER A 75 5.81 16.84 9.75
C SER A 75 4.72 17.45 8.87
N ASP A 76 4.58 18.78 8.90
CA ASP A 76 3.66 19.52 8.02
C ASP A 76 3.99 19.33 6.53
N ALA A 77 5.27 19.21 6.19
CA ALA A 77 5.70 18.96 4.82
C ALA A 77 5.20 17.60 4.34
N ALA A 78 5.32 16.56 5.17
CA ALA A 78 4.81 15.23 4.85
C ALA A 78 3.28 15.23 4.70
N LYS A 79 2.55 15.86 5.63
CA LYS A 79 1.09 16.03 5.55
C LYS A 79 0.64 16.66 4.25
N LYS A 80 1.26 17.79 3.86
CA LYS A 80 0.91 18.53 2.64
C LYS A 80 1.20 17.73 1.37
N VAL A 81 2.33 17.02 1.32
CA VAL A 81 2.66 16.17 0.16
C VAL A 81 1.69 15.00 0.07
N TYR A 82 1.39 14.34 1.19
CA TYR A 82 0.42 13.25 1.25
C TYR A 82 -0.97 13.67 0.76
N ALA A 83 -1.51 14.77 1.30
CA ALA A 83 -2.83 15.29 0.93
C ALA A 83 -2.97 15.58 -0.58
N LYS A 84 -1.88 15.97 -1.26
CA LYS A 84 -1.87 16.19 -2.71
C LYS A 84 -1.86 14.88 -3.51
N LEU A 85 -1.28 13.82 -2.97
CA LEU A 85 -1.14 12.53 -3.67
C LEU A 85 -2.34 11.61 -3.44
N ARG A 86 -2.94 11.66 -2.24
CA ARG A 86 -4.04 10.78 -1.82
C ARG A 86 -5.23 10.70 -2.79
N PRO A 87 -5.68 11.78 -3.46
CA PRO A 87 -6.78 11.69 -4.42
C PRO A 87 -6.53 10.73 -5.59
N ASN A 88 -5.26 10.52 -5.95
CA ASN A 88 -4.88 9.55 -6.99
C ASN A 88 -4.38 8.22 -6.40
N GLY A 89 -4.28 8.13 -5.06
CA GLY A 89 -3.69 6.99 -4.36
C GLY A 89 -4.40 5.69 -4.69
N LYS A 90 -5.74 5.67 -4.58
CA LYS A 90 -6.56 4.47 -4.77
C LYS A 90 -6.33 3.82 -6.13
N LYS A 91 -6.52 4.58 -7.20
CA LYS A 91 -6.26 4.11 -8.56
C LYS A 91 -4.86 3.48 -8.73
N ASN A 92 -3.82 4.14 -8.20
CA ASN A 92 -2.46 3.61 -8.33
C ASN A 92 -2.24 2.33 -7.53
N VAL A 93 -2.89 2.20 -6.37
CA VAL A 93 -2.83 0.98 -5.55
C VAL A 93 -3.56 -0.16 -6.25
N GLU A 94 -4.77 0.08 -6.75
CA GLU A 94 -5.55 -0.90 -7.52
C GLU A 94 -4.76 -1.46 -8.72
N GLU A 95 -4.12 -0.58 -9.49
CA GLU A 95 -3.26 -0.97 -10.62
C GLU A 95 -2.05 -1.83 -10.20
N ALA A 96 -1.61 -1.74 -8.93
CA ALA A 96 -0.47 -2.48 -8.40
C ALA A 96 -0.84 -3.82 -7.73
N LEU A 97 -2.10 -3.99 -7.32
CA LEU A 97 -2.58 -5.18 -6.58
C LEU A 97 -2.22 -6.52 -7.25
N PRO A 98 -2.38 -6.72 -8.57
CA PRO A 98 -2.07 -8.02 -9.19
C PRO A 98 -0.62 -8.44 -8.94
N ARG A 99 0.33 -7.51 -9.13
CA ARG A 99 1.76 -7.76 -8.95
C ARG A 99 2.14 -7.89 -7.48
N LEU A 100 1.48 -7.15 -6.59
CA LEU A 100 1.69 -7.26 -5.15
C LEU A 100 1.26 -8.63 -4.64
N GLY A 101 0.06 -9.09 -5.00
CA GLY A 101 -0.44 -10.40 -4.58
C GLY A 101 0.44 -11.56 -5.08
N GLN A 102 0.89 -11.50 -6.34
CA GLN A 102 1.85 -12.47 -6.88
C GLN A 102 3.18 -12.50 -6.12
N LEU A 103 3.67 -11.33 -5.67
CA LEU A 103 4.88 -11.26 -4.85
C LEU A 103 4.66 -11.91 -3.49
N ILE A 104 3.53 -11.61 -2.84
CA ILE A 104 3.17 -12.19 -1.54
C ILE A 104 3.06 -13.70 -1.66
N ASP A 105 2.34 -14.23 -2.65
CA ASP A 105 2.22 -15.67 -2.87
C ASP A 105 3.58 -16.37 -3.00
N ARG A 106 4.51 -15.77 -3.75
CA ARG A 106 5.86 -16.32 -3.92
C ARG A 106 6.61 -16.47 -2.59
N HIS A 107 6.37 -15.56 -1.63
CA HIS A 107 7.13 -15.50 -0.38
C HIS A 107 6.38 -16.05 0.84
N ALA A 108 5.05 -16.14 0.79
CA ALA A 108 4.21 -16.75 1.81
C ALA A 108 4.16 -18.29 1.70
N SER A 109 4.61 -18.84 0.57
CA SER A 109 4.71 -20.29 0.33
C SER A 109 5.98 -20.93 0.93
N VAL A 110 6.72 -20.21 1.78
CA VAL A 110 8.00 -20.65 2.37
C VAL A 110 7.82 -21.07 3.81
#